data_AF-A0A1G3PSS2-F1
#
_entry.id   AF-A0A1G3PSS2-F1
#
_cell.length_a   1.000
_cell.length_b   1.000
_cell.length_c   1.000
_cell.angle_alpha   90.00
_cell.angle_beta   90.00
_cell.angle_gamma   90.00
#
_symmetry.space_group_name_H-M   'P 1'
#
loop_
_entity.id
_entity.type
_entity.pdbx_description
1 polymer ?
#
loop_
_entity_poly.entity_id
_entity_poly.type
_entity_poly.pdbx_seq_one_letter_code
_entity_poly.pdbx_strand_id
1 'polypeptide(L)'
;MKKLIAVLMIAGLSAAGCGNNTAPEWKAKFARASELIAQAKVKYEALRMGDTNMIAEMNKINAEMEKLGGELNTIYQTLPPDQQALYNLTQRELVSNEIWFFTNNFDRYMKQK
;
A
#
# COMPACT_ATOMS: atom_id res chain seq x y z
N MET A 1 23.76 5.60 11.31
CA MET A 1 24.11 4.91 10.05
C MET A 1 22.84 4.63 9.26
N LYS A 2 22.60 5.39 8.19
CA LYS A 2 21.44 5.25 7.31
C LYS A 2 21.56 3.94 6.53
N LYS A 3 20.69 2.98 6.79
CA LYS A 3 20.56 1.80 5.93
C LYS A 3 19.65 2.20 4.76
N LEU A 4 20.28 2.40 3.60
CA LEU A 4 19.62 2.47 2.30
C LEU A 4 18.79 1.19 2.15
N ILE A 5 17.47 1.32 2.21
CA ILE A 5 16.56 0.24 1.82
C ILE A 5 16.69 0.14 0.31
N ALA A 6 17.29 -0.96 -0.14
CA ALA A 6 17.37 -1.33 -1.53
C ALA A 6 15.96 -1.38 -2.10
N VAL A 7 15.61 -0.37 -2.89
CA VAL A 7 14.49 -0.40 -3.81
C VAL A 7 14.79 -1.55 -4.77
N LEU A 8 14.14 -2.68 -4.55
CA LEU A 8 14.20 -3.83 -5.43
C LEU A 8 13.72 -3.39 -6.81
N MET A 9 14.70 -3.21 -7.70
CA MET A 9 14.47 -3.02 -9.12
C MET A 9 13.74 -4.26 -9.64
N ILE A 10 12.45 -4.11 -9.93
CA ILE A 10 11.73 -5.06 -10.80
C ILE A 10 12.16 -4.72 -12.23
N ALA A 11 13.39 -5.07 -12.56
CA ALA A 11 13.90 -5.06 -13.92
C ALA A 11 13.90 -6.49 -14.44
N GLY A 12 13.09 -6.73 -15.47
CA GLY A 12 13.38 -7.71 -16.51
C GLY A 12 13.13 -9.18 -16.19
N LEU A 13 11.89 -9.62 -16.38
CA LEU A 13 11.64 -10.89 -17.05
C LEU A 13 10.75 -10.62 -18.25
N SER A 14 11.36 -10.01 -19.26
CA SER A 14 10.87 -10.03 -20.63
C SER A 14 11.21 -11.39 -21.24
N ALA A 15 10.22 -12.29 -21.28
CA ALA A 15 10.19 -13.36 -22.27
C ALA A 15 8.75 -13.84 -22.51
N ALA A 16 8.35 -13.73 -23.77
CA ALA A 16 7.16 -14.32 -24.42
C ALA A 16 5.81 -13.59 -24.24
N GLY A 17 5.49 -12.76 -25.23
CA GLY A 17 4.14 -12.27 -25.48
C GLY A 17 4.15 -10.83 -25.99
N CYS A 18 3.93 -10.62 -27.28
CA CYS A 18 3.59 -9.30 -27.80
C CYS A 18 2.27 -8.85 -27.14
N GLY A 19 2.34 -7.98 -26.14
CA GLY A 19 1.16 -7.49 -25.45
C GLY A 19 1.54 -6.39 -24.47
N ASN A 20 1.39 -5.14 -24.93
CA ASN A 20 1.31 -3.91 -24.14
C ASN A 20 2.20 -3.82 -22.87
N ASN A 21 3.31 -3.10 -22.99
CA ASN A 21 4.25 -2.72 -21.91
C ASN A 21 3.66 -1.81 -20.80
N THR A 22 2.35 -1.87 -20.56
CA THR A 22 1.71 -1.18 -19.43
C THR A 22 1.77 -2.13 -18.23
N ALA A 23 2.33 -1.67 -17.10
CA ALA A 23 2.28 -2.43 -15.87
C ALA A 23 0.83 -2.90 -15.59
N PRO A 24 0.60 -4.17 -15.18
CA PRO A 24 -0.74 -4.68 -14.91
C PRO A 24 -1.55 -3.72 -14.05
N GLU A 25 -2.82 -3.49 -14.39
CA GLU A 25 -3.67 -2.49 -13.74
C GLU A 25 -3.67 -2.62 -12.20
N TRP A 26 -3.69 -3.86 -11.70
CA TRP A 26 -3.64 -4.15 -10.27
C TRP A 26 -2.36 -3.64 -9.58
N LYS A 27 -1.21 -3.59 -10.28
CA LYS A 27 0.04 -3.04 -9.73
C LYS A 27 -0.06 -1.53 -9.53
N ALA A 28 -0.66 -0.81 -10.48
CA ALA A 28 -0.89 0.63 -10.36
C ALA A 28 -1.83 0.95 -9.18
N LYS A 29 -2.85 0.12 -8.96
CA LYS A 29 -3.75 0.26 -7.81
C LYS A 29 -3.06 -0.03 -6.47
N PHE A 30 -2.15 -1.00 -6.39
CA PHE A 30 -1.33 -1.19 -5.18
C PHE A 30 -0.35 -0.03 -4.94
N ALA A 31 0.24 0.55 -5.99
CA ALA A 31 1.07 1.74 -5.85
C ALA A 31 0.25 2.90 -5.27
N ARG A 32 -0.96 3.12 -5.79
CA ARG A 32 -1.88 4.14 -5.25
C ARG A 32 -2.27 3.86 -3.80
N ALA A 33 -2.57 2.61 -3.45
CA ALA A 33 -2.85 2.23 -2.07
C ALA A 33 -1.67 2.54 -1.15
N SER A 34 -0.43 2.25 -1.57
CA SER A 34 0.77 2.60 -0.81
C SER A 34 0.93 4.10 -0.59
N GLU A 35 0.63 4.93 -1.60
CA GLU A 35 0.67 6.40 -1.46
C GLU A 35 -0.37 6.92 -0.47
N LEU A 36 -1.60 6.40 -0.56
CA LEU A 36 -2.69 6.76 0.34
C LEU A 36 -2.37 6.40 1.77
N ILE A 37 -1.77 5.23 1.99
CA ILE A 37 -1.36 4.83 3.32
C ILE A 37 -0.24 5.73 3.85
N ALA A 38 0.75 6.11 3.02
CA ALA A 38 1.77 7.07 3.44
C ALA A 38 1.16 8.43 3.86
N GLN A 39 0.14 8.91 3.14
CA GLN A 39 -0.60 10.11 3.52
C GLN A 39 -1.39 9.93 4.82
N ALA A 40 -2.01 8.76 5.01
CA ALA A 40 -2.73 8.43 6.24
C ALA A 40 -1.79 8.43 7.45
N LYS A 41 -0.56 7.95 7.32
CA LYS A 41 0.45 7.96 8.40
C LYS A 41 0.76 9.38 8.88
N VAL A 42 1.02 10.30 7.95
CA VAL A 42 1.28 11.71 8.28
C VAL A 42 0.09 12.35 9.01
N LYS A 43 -1.13 12.07 8.54
CA LYS A 43 -2.35 12.60 9.15
C LYS A 43 -2.65 11.98 10.51
N TYR A 44 -2.39 10.69 10.66
CA TYR A 44 -2.52 9.99 11.94
C TYR A 44 -1.55 10.57 12.99
N GLU A 45 -0.31 10.89 12.61
CA GLU A 45 0.63 11.58 13.50
C GLU A 45 0.13 12.97 13.92
N ALA A 46 -0.45 13.74 12.99
CA ALA A 46 -1.07 15.03 13.30
C ALA A 46 -2.25 14.89 14.27
N LEU A 47 -3.14 13.90 14.05
CA LEU A 47 -4.23 13.57 14.96
C LEU A 47 -3.72 13.19 16.36
N ARG A 48 -2.63 12.40 16.42
CA ARG A 48 -1.99 12.02 17.68
C ARG A 48 -1.45 13.24 18.44
N MET A 49 -1.04 14.29 17.74
CA MET A 49 -0.62 15.58 18.32
C MET A 49 -1.80 16.50 18.67
N GLY A 50 -3.04 16.07 18.44
CA GLY A 50 -4.25 16.82 18.78
C GLY A 50 -4.83 17.68 17.66
N ASP A 51 -4.27 17.64 16.44
CA ASP A 51 -4.82 18.36 15.29
C ASP A 51 -5.99 17.60 14.66
N THR A 52 -7.21 17.95 15.06
CA THR A 52 -8.45 17.32 14.61
C THR A 52 -8.88 17.76 13.21
N ASN A 53 -8.22 18.75 12.60
CA ASN A 53 -8.56 19.20 11.24
C ASN A 53 -8.30 18.11 10.19
N MET A 54 -7.44 17.14 10.51
CA MET A 54 -7.06 16.04 9.62
C MET A 54 -8.10 14.91 9.56
N ILE A 55 -9.15 14.92 10.40
CA ILE A 55 -10.19 13.87 10.41
C ILE A 55 -10.90 13.80 9.04
N ALA A 56 -11.27 14.95 8.47
CA ALA A 56 -11.97 14.98 7.19
C ALA A 56 -11.12 14.42 6.05
N GLU A 57 -9.81 14.67 6.09
CA GLU A 57 -8.88 14.15 5.09
C GLU A 57 -8.60 12.66 5.28
N MET A 58 -8.53 12.17 6.52
CA MET A 58 -8.47 10.74 6.83
C MET A 58 -9.70 10.00 6.29
N ASN A 59 -10.90 10.57 6.43
CA ASN A 59 -12.12 9.97 5.89
C ASN A 59 -12.08 9.88 4.36
N LYS A 60 -11.51 10.88 3.67
CA LYS A 60 -11.32 10.81 2.21
C LYS A 60 -10.35 9.70 1.81
N ILE A 61 -9.24 9.56 2.54
CA ILE A 61 -8.28 8.48 2.30
C ILE A 61 -8.93 7.11 2.51
N ASN A 62 -9.70 6.93 3.59
CA ASN A 62 -10.41 5.68 3.85
C ASN A 62 -11.39 5.34 2.72
N ALA A 63 -12.19 6.30 2.25
CA ALA A 63 -13.12 6.08 1.15
C ALA A 63 -12.39 5.70 -0.16
N GLU A 64 -11.24 6.31 -0.45
CA GLU A 64 -10.43 5.96 -1.63
C GLU A 64 -9.79 4.57 -1.49
N MET A 65 -9.34 4.20 -0.30
CA MET A 65 -8.82 2.86 0.00
C MET A 65 -9.89 1.77 -0.12
N GLU A 66 -11.11 2.02 0.36
CA GLU A 66 -12.25 1.11 0.18
C GLU A 66 -12.59 0.92 -1.30
N LYS A 67 -12.63 2.02 -2.06
CA LYS A 67 -12.85 1.97 -3.51
C LYS A 67 -11.78 1.14 -4.21
N LEU A 68 -10.49 1.38 -3.91
CA LEU A 68 -9.39 0.60 -4.47
C LEU A 68 -9.48 -0.87 -4.09
N GLY A 69 -9.88 -1.19 -2.85
CA GLY A 69 -10.10 -2.57 -2.41
C GLY A 69 -11.18 -3.28 -3.21
N GLY A 70 -12.29 -2.59 -3.51
CA GLY A 70 -13.35 -3.11 -4.36
C GLY A 70 -12.86 -3.38 -5.80
N GLU A 71 -12.17 -2.41 -6.41
CA GLU A 71 -11.61 -2.55 -7.76
C GLU A 71 -10.57 -3.68 -7.85
N LEU A 72 -9.68 -3.77 -6.86
CA LEU A 72 -8.66 -4.81 -6.76
C LEU A 72 -9.30 -6.20 -6.62
N ASN A 73 -10.37 -6.34 -5.85
CA ASN A 73 -11.11 -7.59 -5.73
C ASN A 73 -11.76 -8.01 -7.06
N THR A 74 -12.36 -7.07 -7.80
CA THR A 74 -12.89 -7.33 -9.14
C THR A 74 -11.79 -7.79 -10.09
N ILE A 75 -10.63 -7.12 -10.08
CA ILE A 75 -9.50 -7.53 -10.92
C ILE A 75 -9.02 -8.93 -10.55
N TYR A 76 -8.85 -9.23 -9.25
CA TYR A 76 -8.35 -10.52 -8.78
C TYR A 76 -9.15 -11.72 -9.33
N GLN A 77 -10.47 -11.59 -9.39
CA GLN A 77 -11.37 -12.63 -9.94
C GLN A 77 -11.14 -12.93 -11.43
N THR A 78 -10.53 -12.00 -12.16
CA THR A 78 -10.24 -12.13 -13.60
C THR A 78 -8.79 -12.51 -13.90
N LEU A 79 -7.92 -12.54 -12.89
CA LEU A 79 -6.50 -12.83 -13.07
C LEU A 79 -6.25 -14.33 -13.31
N PRO A 80 -5.33 -14.68 -14.23
CA PRO A 80 -4.83 -16.05 -14.32
C PRO A 80 -4.02 -16.43 -13.07
N PRO A 81 -3.82 -17.74 -12.78
CA PRO A 81 -3.20 -18.20 -11.53
C PRO A 81 -1.80 -17.63 -11.25
N ASP A 82 -0.97 -17.42 -12.27
CA ASP A 82 0.36 -16.84 -12.16
C ASP A 82 0.31 -15.37 -11.71
N GLN A 83 -0.64 -14.60 -12.24
CA GLN A 83 -0.86 -13.22 -11.84
C GLN A 83 -1.50 -13.12 -10.45
N GLN A 84 -2.38 -14.07 -10.08
CA GLN A 84 -2.94 -14.13 -8.72
C GLN A 84 -1.85 -14.38 -7.67
N ALA A 85 -0.86 -15.22 -7.95
CA ALA A 85 0.26 -15.43 -7.05
C ALA A 85 1.07 -14.14 -6.80
N LEU A 86 1.37 -13.39 -7.88
CA LEU A 86 2.07 -12.11 -7.79
C LEU A 86 1.23 -11.04 -7.08
N TYR A 87 -0.07 -11.01 -7.35
CA TYR A 87 -1.03 -10.14 -6.66
C TYR A 87 -1.02 -10.42 -5.15
N ASN A 88 -1.14 -11.69 -4.75
CA ASN A 88 -1.20 -12.10 -3.35
C ASN A 88 0.10 -11.78 -2.61
N LEU A 89 1.26 -11.97 -3.27
CA LEU A 89 2.55 -11.58 -2.73
C LEU A 89 2.61 -10.06 -2.47
N THR A 90 2.21 -9.27 -3.48
CA THR A 90 2.21 -7.80 -3.40
C THR A 90 1.27 -7.30 -2.30
N GLN A 91 0.07 -7.87 -2.19
CA GLN A 91 -0.88 -7.57 -1.14
C GLN A 91 -0.31 -7.88 0.25
N ARG A 92 0.34 -9.04 0.40
CA ARG A 92 0.97 -9.44 1.66
C ARG A 92 2.10 -8.50 2.05
N GLU A 93 2.94 -8.09 1.11
CA GLU A 93 4.01 -7.12 1.36
C GLU A 93 3.46 -5.76 1.82
N LEU A 94 2.42 -5.26 1.14
CA LEU A 94 1.76 -4.03 1.55
C LEU A 94 1.23 -4.14 2.99
N VAL A 95 0.42 -5.17 3.29
CA VAL A 95 -0.15 -5.38 4.63
C VAL A 95 0.92 -5.58 5.70
N SER A 96 1.99 -6.33 5.40
CA SER A 96 3.09 -6.57 6.34
C SER A 96 3.82 -5.27 6.69
N ASN A 97 4.10 -4.42 5.69
CA ASN A 97 4.73 -3.12 5.91
C ASN A 97 3.84 -2.21 6.76
N GLU A 98 2.52 -2.32 6.59
CA GLU A 98 1.56 -1.54 7.37
C GLU A 98 1.42 -2.00 8.81
N ILE A 99 1.24 -3.30 9.04
CA ILE A 99 1.20 -3.86 10.40
C ILE A 99 2.49 -3.53 11.15
N TRP A 100 3.65 -3.60 10.49
CA TRP A 100 4.92 -3.20 11.09
C TRP A 100 4.93 -1.73 11.50
N PHE A 101 4.41 -0.82 10.67
CA PHE A 101 4.32 0.60 11.02
C PHE A 101 3.44 0.81 12.25
N PHE A 102 2.23 0.26 12.28
CA PHE A 102 1.31 0.48 13.41
C PHE A 102 1.82 -0.16 14.70
N THR A 103 2.33 -1.39 14.66
CA THR A 103 2.86 -2.07 15.86
C THR A 103 4.06 -1.32 16.45
N ASN A 104 5.03 -0.91 15.65
CA ASN A 104 6.22 -0.20 16.17
C ASN A 104 5.93 1.23 16.61
N ASN A 105 5.02 1.95 15.94
CA ASN A 105 4.69 3.32 16.35
C ASN A 105 3.70 3.36 17.51
N PHE A 106 2.78 2.40 17.61
CA PHE A 106 1.91 2.24 18.76
C PHE A 106 2.70 1.89 20.02
N ASP A 107 3.66 0.96 19.94
CA ASP A 107 4.55 0.62 21.06
C ASP A 107 5.38 1.82 21.53
N ARG A 108 5.86 2.67 20.61
CA ARG A 108 6.58 3.89 20.98
C ARG A 108 5.66 4.93 21.64
N TYR A 109 4.42 5.06 21.19
CA TYR A 109 3.45 5.96 21.81
C TYR A 109 3.04 5.49 23.22
N MET A 110 2.75 4.20 23.39
CA MET A 110 2.37 3.63 24.69
C MET A 110 3.50 3.71 25.72
N LYS A 111 4.77 3.70 25.30
CA LYS A 111 5.94 3.85 26.20
C LYS A 111 6.25 5.31 26.58
N GLN A 112 5.64 6.30 25.94
CA GLN A 112 5.87 7.72 26.21
C GLN A 112 4.79 8.36 27.12
N LYS A 113 3.76 7.59 27.49
CA LYS A 113 2.79 7.93 28.53
C LYS A 113 3.06 7.12 29.78
#